data_AF-A0A1W9LQM6-F1
#
_entry.id   AF-A0A1W9LQM6-F1
#
_cell.length_a   1.000
_cell.length_b   1.000
_cell.length_c   1.000
_cell.angle_alpha   90.00
_cell.angle_beta   90.00
_cell.angle_gamma   90.00
#
_symmetry.space_group_name_H-M   'P 1'
#
loop_
_entity.id
_entity.type
_entity.pdbx_description
1 polymer ?
#
loop_
_entity_poly.entity_id
_entity_poly.type
_entity_poly.pdbx_seq_one_letter_code
_entity_poly.pdbx_strand_id
1 'polypeptide(L)'
;MLNLQLHVQPQTEKKLRKILTHTQDEEMFAQNIIACQIKELQRGILNLRLDLKEFEEKFQISSEEFYRQFSQGISGDNEDFIVWSGIYEMLMENESRLRELK
;
A
#
# COMPACT_ATOMS: atom_id res chain seq x y z
N MET A 1 -18.33 16.36 15.45
CA MET A 1 -17.06 15.70 15.82
C MET A 1 -17.25 14.20 15.64
N LEU A 2 -16.40 13.58 14.84
CA LEU A 2 -16.35 12.12 14.68
C LEU A 2 -15.79 11.52 15.98
N ASN A 3 -16.48 10.54 16.57
CA ASN A 3 -15.98 9.81 17.74
C ASN A 3 -15.40 8.47 17.27
N LEU A 4 -14.08 8.43 17.07
CA LEU A 4 -13.36 7.22 16.66
C LEU A 4 -12.90 6.45 17.91
N GLN A 5 -13.50 5.29 18.16
CA GLN A 5 -13.09 4.40 19.25
C GLN A 5 -12.05 3.40 18.77
N LEU A 6 -10.84 3.45 19.36
CA LEU A 6 -9.77 2.52 19.08
C LEU A 6 -9.68 1.45 20.18
N HIS A 7 -9.80 0.18 19.79
CA HIS A 7 -9.60 -0.96 20.69
C HIS A 7 -8.13 -1.38 20.65
N VAL A 8 -7.33 -0.85 21.57
CA VAL A 8 -5.88 -1.09 21.64
C VAL A 8 -5.46 -1.62 23.00
N GLN A 9 -4.27 -2.23 23.06
CA GLN A 9 -3.70 -2.72 24.30
C GLN A 9 -3.38 -1.56 25.28
N PRO A 10 -3.42 -1.78 26.61
CA PRO A 10 -3.20 -0.72 27.60
C PRO A 10 -1.86 0.03 27.45
N GLN A 11 -0.80 -0.68 27.05
CA GLN A 11 0.51 -0.06 26.84
C GLN A 11 0.50 0.89 25.63
N THR A 12 -0.21 0.52 24.56
CA THR A 12 -0.39 1.36 23.37
C THR A 12 -1.21 2.59 23.70
N GLU A 13 -2.32 2.42 24.42
CA GLU A 13 -3.14 3.54 24.90
C GLU A 13 -2.31 4.54 25.71
N LYS A 14 -1.50 4.06 26.66
CA LYS A 14 -0.63 4.92 27.47
C LYS A 14 0.35 5.73 26.62
N LYS A 15 0.92 5.13 25.58
CA LYS A 15 1.83 5.82 24.64
C LYS A 15 1.09 6.86 23.81
N LEU A 16 -0.08 6.52 23.26
CA LEU A 16 -0.92 7.43 22.48
C LEU A 16 -1.37 8.63 23.31
N ARG A 17 -1.83 8.41 24.54
CA ARG A 17 -2.18 9.49 25.49
C ARG A 17 -1.00 10.41 25.74
N LYS A 18 0.20 9.85 25.95
CA LYS A 18 1.41 10.66 26.13
C LYS A 18 1.75 11.46 24.89
N ILE A 19 1.53 10.94 23.68
CA ILE A 19 1.73 11.74 22.45
C ILE A 19 0.73 12.89 22.43
N LEU A 20 -0.56 12.61 22.66
CA LEU A 20 -1.63 13.60 22.67
C LEU A 20 -1.42 14.72 23.70
N THR A 21 -0.86 14.43 24.88
CA THR A 21 -0.55 15.50 25.86
C THR A 21 0.51 16.50 25.39
N HIS A 22 1.32 16.12 24.40
CA HIS A 22 2.34 17.01 23.81
C HIS A 22 1.89 17.60 22.47
N THR A 23 0.72 17.21 21.96
CA THR A 23 0.14 17.76 20.74
C THR A 23 -0.92 18.78 21.12
N GLN A 24 -0.87 19.98 20.54
CA GLN A 24 -1.85 21.03 20.85
C GLN A 24 -3.24 20.74 20.26
N ASP A 25 -3.33 19.86 19.26
CA ASP A 25 -4.54 19.61 18.48
C ASP A 25 -4.66 18.12 18.08
N GLU A 26 -5.78 17.50 18.45
CA GLU A 26 -6.11 16.10 18.11
C GLU A 26 -6.29 15.91 16.60
N GLU A 27 -6.77 16.94 15.89
CA GLU A 27 -6.91 16.92 14.43
C GLU A 27 -5.54 16.82 13.78
N MET A 28 -4.57 17.64 14.21
CA MET A 28 -3.19 17.56 13.73
C MET A 28 -2.56 16.20 14.01
N PHE A 29 -2.86 15.58 15.15
CA PHE A 29 -2.42 14.22 15.44
C PHE A 29 -3.00 13.20 14.43
N ALA A 30 -4.30 13.26 14.18
CA ALA A 30 -4.97 12.37 13.23
C ALA A 30 -4.44 12.57 11.79
N GLN A 31 -4.32 13.82 11.34
CA GLN A 31 -3.76 14.18 10.03
C GLN A 31 -2.32 13.69 9.87
N ASN A 32 -1.49 13.77 10.92
CA ASN A 32 -0.13 13.25 10.88
C ASN A 32 -0.09 11.72 10.70
N ILE A 33 -1.00 10.97 11.31
CA ILE A 33 -1.11 9.52 11.10
C ILE A 33 -1.51 9.21 9.66
N ILE A 34 -2.52 9.92 9.13
CA ILE A 34 -2.97 9.75 7.74
C ILE A 34 -1.82 10.07 6.77
N ALA A 35 -1.12 11.20 6.99
CA ALA A 35 0.01 11.60 6.16
C ALA A 35 1.18 10.59 6.23
N CYS A 36 1.42 9.99 7.39
CA CYS A 36 2.40 8.90 7.53
C CYS A 36 1.98 7.70 6.68
N GLN A 37 0.72 7.25 6.79
CA GLN A 37 0.21 6.12 6.03
C GLN A 37 0.25 6.36 4.50
N ILE A 38 -0.06 7.57 4.05
CA ILE A 38 0.07 7.98 2.65
C ILE A 38 1.51 7.86 2.18
N LYS A 39 2.49 8.35 2.95
CA LYS A 39 3.91 8.27 2.60
C LYS A 39 4.39 6.83 2.50
N GLU A 40 3.97 5.97 3.43
CA GLU A 40 4.31 4.55 3.42
C GLU A 40 3.74 3.84 2.18
N LEU A 41 2.48 4.08 1.83
CA LEU A 41 1.86 3.55 0.61
C LEU A 41 2.57 4.05 -0.65
N GLN A 42 2.89 5.34 -0.73
CA GLN A 42 3.63 5.91 -1.87
C GLN A 42 5.01 5.27 -2.03
N ARG A 43 5.73 5.03 -0.93
CA ARG A 43 7.02 4.32 -0.97
C ARG A 43 6.85 2.87 -1.44
N GLY A 44 5.83 2.17 -0.93
CA GLY A 44 5.51 0.80 -1.35
C GLY A 44 5.20 0.72 -2.84
N ILE A 45 4.34 1.61 -3.35
CA ILE A 45 4.00 1.71 -4.77
C ILE A 45 5.25 1.96 -5.63
N LEU A 46 6.14 2.87 -5.21
CA LEU A 46 7.37 3.14 -5.94
C LEU A 46 8.25 1.89 -6.06
N ASN A 47 8.44 1.16 -4.96
CA ASN A 47 9.24 -0.07 -4.95
C ASN A 47 8.62 -1.14 -5.85
N LEU A 48 7.31 -1.39 -5.73
CA LEU A 48 6.61 -2.37 -6.57
C LEU A 48 6.72 -2.02 -8.06
N ARG A 49 6.62 -0.74 -8.43
CA ARG A 49 6.83 -0.30 -9.82
C ARG A 49 8.25 -0.54 -10.32
N LEU A 50 9.26 -0.43 -9.45
CA LEU A 50 10.64 -0.77 -9.81
C LEU A 50 10.79 -2.28 -10.02
N ASP A 51 10.23 -3.09 -9.14
CA ASP A 51 10.26 -4.56 -9.26
C ASP A 51 9.55 -5.02 -10.54
N LEU A 52 8.37 -4.46 -10.83
CA LEU A 52 7.62 -4.75 -12.06
C LEU A 52 8.40 -4.40 -13.32
N LYS A 53 9.16 -3.30 -13.30
CA LYS A 53 9.94 -2.85 -14.45
C LYS A 53 10.98 -3.89 -14.88
N GLU A 54 11.54 -4.65 -13.94
CA GLU A 54 12.48 -5.74 -14.28
C GLU A 54 11.81 -6.83 -15.12
N PHE A 55 10.56 -7.18 -14.80
CA PHE A 55 9.78 -8.13 -15.59
C PHE A 55 9.34 -7.55 -16.93
N GLU A 56 8.89 -6.29 -16.94
CA GLU A 56 8.49 -5.60 -18.17
C GLU A 56 9.64 -5.51 -19.18
N GLU A 57 10.86 -5.23 -18.72
CA GLU A 57 12.06 -5.20 -19.55
C GLU A 57 12.47 -6.62 -19.98
N LYS A 58 12.37 -7.63 -19.10
CA LYS A 58 12.72 -9.02 -19.42
C LYS A 58 11.79 -9.63 -20.48
N PHE A 59 10.49 -9.37 -20.39
CA PHE A 59 9.47 -9.99 -21.24
C PHE A 59 8.93 -9.06 -22.33
N GLN A 60 9.34 -7.79 -22.35
CA GLN A 60 8.95 -6.78 -23.35
C GLN A 60 7.43 -6.58 -23.46
N ILE A 61 6.74 -6.66 -22.32
CA ILE A 61 5.29 -6.52 -22.18
C ILE A 61 5.01 -5.74 -20.89
N SER A 62 4.09 -4.77 -20.93
CA SER A 62 3.72 -4.03 -19.72
C SER A 62 3.03 -4.94 -18.70
N SER A 63 3.18 -4.65 -17.40
CA SER A 63 2.56 -5.46 -16.34
C SER A 63 1.03 -5.51 -16.44
N GLU A 64 0.39 -4.43 -16.88
CA GLU A 64 -1.06 -4.39 -17.11
C GLU A 64 -1.51 -5.39 -18.19
N GLU A 65 -0.83 -5.36 -19.34
CA GLU A 65 -1.09 -6.29 -20.44
C GLU A 65 -0.81 -7.75 -20.04
N PHE A 66 0.33 -7.98 -19.38
CA PHE A 66 0.70 -9.29 -18.85
C PHE A 66 -0.38 -9.81 -17.89
N TYR A 67 -0.78 -9.02 -16.90
CA TYR A 67 -1.76 -9.44 -15.90
C TYR A 67 -3.13 -9.72 -16.52
N ARG A 68 -3.53 -8.95 -17.54
CA ARG A 68 -4.75 -9.24 -18.30
C ARG A 68 -4.70 -10.61 -18.98
N GLN A 69 -3.57 -11.00 -19.57
CA GLN A 69 -3.41 -12.32 -20.18
C GLN A 69 -3.29 -13.43 -19.13
N PHE A 70 -2.58 -13.18 -18.02
CA PHE A 70 -2.41 -14.10 -16.90
C PHE A 70 -3.75 -14.45 -16.25
N SER A 71 -4.58 -13.45 -15.97
CA SER A 71 -5.91 -13.64 -15.36
C SER A 71 -6.88 -14.44 -16.24
N GLN A 72 -6.63 -14.51 -17.54
CA GLN A 72 -7.41 -15.31 -18.50
C GLN A 72 -6.87 -16.74 -18.67
N GLY A 73 -5.80 -17.11 -17.97
CA GLY A 73 -5.14 -18.41 -18.12
C GLY A 73 -4.38 -18.56 -19.44
N ILE A 74 -4.05 -17.45 -20.10
CA ILE A 74 -3.32 -17.43 -21.39
C ILE A 74 -1.79 -17.43 -21.17
N SER A 75 -1.35 -17.14 -19.95
CA SER A 75 0.07 -17.19 -19.57
C SER A 75 0.53 -18.62 -19.33
N GLY A 76 1.73 -18.96 -19.81
CA GLY A 76 2.33 -20.28 -19.59
C GLY A 76 2.77 -20.53 -18.14
N ASP A 77 3.28 -21.73 -17.85
CA ASP A 77 3.66 -22.18 -16.50
C ASP A 77 5.04 -21.66 -16.05
N ASN A 78 5.38 -20.40 -16.34
CA ASN A 78 6.64 -19.81 -15.89
C ASN A 78 6.50 -19.32 -14.44
N GLU A 79 7.40 -19.76 -13.56
CA GLU A 79 7.48 -19.28 -12.17
C GLU A 79 7.57 -17.75 -12.08
N ASP A 80 8.27 -17.10 -13.03
CA ASP A 80 8.34 -15.64 -13.12
C ASP A 80 6.95 -14.99 -13.23
N PHE A 81 6.01 -15.63 -13.91
CA PHE A 81 4.66 -15.08 -14.12
C PHE A 81 3.82 -15.12 -12.84
N ILE A 82 4.04 -16.11 -11.97
CA ILE A 82 3.38 -16.18 -10.66
C ILE A 82 3.88 -15.05 -9.76
N VAL A 83 5.19 -14.81 -9.75
CA VAL A 83 5.77 -13.72 -8.96
C VAL A 83 5.32 -12.36 -9.51
N TRP A 84 5.40 -12.18 -10.84
CA TRP A 84 4.99 -10.95 -11.49
C TRP A 84 3.52 -10.60 -11.23
N SER A 85 2.61 -11.58 -11.33
CA SER A 85 1.19 -11.33 -11.06
C SER A 85 0.93 -10.91 -9.61
N GLY A 86 1.60 -11.55 -8.65
CA GLY A 86 1.52 -11.17 -7.24
C GLY A 86 2.00 -9.74 -6.97
N ILE A 87 3.13 -9.34 -7.57
CA ILE A 87 3.65 -7.96 -7.42
C ILE A 87 2.65 -6.94 -8.02
N TYR A 88 2.05 -7.26 -9.17
CA TYR A 88 1.07 -6.38 -9.81
C TYR A 88 -0.22 -6.25 -8.99
N GLU A 89 -0.70 -7.35 -8.39
CA GLU A 89 -1.84 -7.32 -7.47
C GLU A 89 -1.57 -6.44 -6.24
N MET A 90 -0.39 -6.58 -5.64
CA MET A 90 0.04 -5.73 -4.52
C MET A 90 0.10 -4.25 -4.90
N LEU A 91 0.55 -3.94 -6.13
CA LEU A 91 0.55 -2.57 -6.64
C LEU A 91 -0.88 -2.02 -6.70
N MET A 92 -1.79 -2.77 -7.32
CA MET A 92 -3.20 -2.38 -7.47
C MET A 92 -3.88 -2.17 -6.13
N GLU A 93 -3.64 -3.04 -5.14
CA GLU A 93 -4.17 -2.89 -3.79
C GLU A 93 -3.65 -1.60 -3.12
N ASN A 94 -2.33 -1.38 -3.16
CA ASN A 94 -1.72 -0.20 -2.57
C ASN A 94 -2.19 1.10 -3.23
N GLU A 95 -2.36 1.12 -4.55
CA GLU A 95 -2.91 2.26 -5.27
C GLU A 95 -4.38 2.50 -4.90
N SER A 96 -5.18 1.46 -4.71
CA SER A 96 -6.57 1.60 -4.23
C SER A 96 -6.63 2.22 -2.85
N ARG A 97 -5.85 1.67 -1.90
CA ARG A 97 -5.77 2.21 -0.53
C ARG A 97 -5.26 3.64 -0.50
N LEU A 98 -4.33 4.00 -1.38
CA LEU A 98 -3.83 5.37 -1.48
C LEU A 98 -4.90 6.33 -2.02
N ARG A 99 -5.73 5.90 -2.98
CA ARG A 99 -6.85 6.71 -3.50
C ARG A 99 -7.91 6.96 -2.43
N GLU A 100 -8.19 5.99 -1.56
CA GLU A 100 -9.16 6.13 -0.47
C GLU A 100 -8.72 7.12 0.62
N LEU A 101 -7.40 7.40 0.72
CA LEU A 101 -6.82 8.29 1.72
C LEU A 101 -6.49 9.69 1.19
N LYS A 102 -6.74 9.99 -0.08
CA LYS A 102 -6.49 11.28 -0.74
C LYS A 102 -7.79 11.98 -1.10
#